data_AF-A0A6G3MFZ5-F1
#
_entry.id   AF-A0A6G3MFZ5-F1
#
_cell.length_a   1.000
_cell.length_b   1.000
_cell.length_c   1.000
_cell.angle_alpha   90.00
_cell.angle_beta   90.00
_cell.angle_gamma   90.00
#
_symmetry.space_group_name_H-M   'P 1'
#
loop_
_entity.id
_entity.type
_entity.pdbx_description
1 polymer ?
#
loop_
_entity_poly.entity_id
_entity_poly.type
_entity_poly.pdbx_seq_one_letter_code
_entity_poly.pdbx_strand_id
1 'polypeptide(L)'
;NSDITCIFPFSSMLAYHRSKNAEGTIAVTRVEEPSKYGVVVSDDDGRVLNFFEKPSIFISNKINAGIYILNPSVLERIKLQPTSIEKEVFPSIASDKSLYSFNLEGFWMDIGQPKDYLMGSKMYLAHMEHHFPEKLGYTSTHPFTSYEHGLIHPSAVIGKNCHIGKDVVIGENVVIEDGVCLTNCVILSETRIKSYCYIDKSLIAWRCTIGKWVKII
;
A
#
# COMPACT_ATOMS: atom_id res chain seq x y z
N ASN A 1 0.83 5.38 -10.33
CA ASN A 1 1.88 4.53 -9.75
C ASN A 1 1.23 3.26 -9.18
N SER A 2 1.85 2.08 -9.30
CA SER A 2 1.22 0.76 -9.01
C SER A 2 1.70 0.07 -7.74
N ASP A 3 2.70 0.63 -7.05
CA ASP A 3 3.27 0.09 -5.80
C ASP A 3 2.85 0.90 -4.58
N ILE A 4 1.59 1.34 -4.53
CA ILE A 4 1.01 2.08 -3.41
C ILE A 4 -0.15 1.31 -2.82
N THR A 5 -0.27 1.33 -1.50
CA THR A 5 -1.46 0.86 -0.78
C THR A 5 -2.09 1.99 0.02
N CYS A 6 -3.38 2.19 -0.19
CA CYS A 6 -4.25 3.14 0.50
C CYS A 6 -5.72 2.81 0.20
N ILE A 7 -6.63 3.57 0.77
CA ILE A 7 -8.02 3.60 0.31
C ILE A 7 -8.14 4.56 -0.86
N PHE A 8 -8.28 4.02 -2.07
CA PHE A 8 -8.28 4.82 -3.30
C PHE A 8 -9.49 5.76 -3.38
N PRO A 9 -9.30 7.10 -3.43
CA PRO A 9 -10.39 8.06 -3.33
C PRO A 9 -10.95 8.45 -4.71
N PHE A 10 -10.95 7.55 -5.70
CA PHE A 10 -11.16 7.94 -7.12
C PHE A 10 -12.46 8.70 -7.35
N SER A 11 -13.57 8.30 -6.71
CA SER A 11 -14.86 8.98 -6.88
C SER A 11 -14.87 10.41 -6.33
N SER A 12 -14.38 10.62 -5.10
CA SER A 12 -14.31 11.95 -4.49
C SER A 12 -13.25 12.83 -5.16
N MET A 13 -12.11 12.26 -5.52
CA MET A 13 -11.06 12.94 -6.27
C MET A 13 -11.54 13.38 -7.65
N LEU A 14 -12.35 12.57 -8.35
CA LEU A 14 -12.93 12.93 -9.65
C LEU A 14 -13.95 14.06 -9.54
N ALA A 15 -14.80 14.03 -8.50
CA ALA A 15 -15.74 15.11 -8.23
C ALA A 15 -15.01 16.43 -7.94
N TYR A 16 -13.94 16.38 -7.13
CA TYR A 16 -13.08 17.53 -6.85
C TYR A 16 -12.36 18.05 -8.09
N HIS A 17 -11.80 17.15 -8.91
CA HIS A 17 -11.14 17.51 -10.17
C HIS A 17 -12.07 18.30 -11.10
N ARG A 18 -13.32 17.82 -11.25
CA ARG A 18 -14.35 18.50 -12.04
C ARG A 18 -14.79 19.83 -11.45
N SER A 19 -14.96 19.91 -10.13
CA SER A 19 -15.41 21.16 -9.47
C SER A 19 -14.38 22.28 -9.57
N LYS A 20 -13.09 21.95 -9.64
CA LYS A 20 -11.99 22.90 -9.85
C LYS A 20 -11.76 23.27 -11.32
N ASN A 21 -12.46 22.63 -12.26
CA ASN A 21 -12.18 22.71 -13.70
C ASN A 21 -10.67 22.53 -13.99
N ALA A 22 -10.06 21.58 -13.30
CA ALA A 22 -8.63 21.34 -13.35
C ALA A 22 -8.25 20.56 -14.63
N GLU A 23 -7.03 20.77 -15.13
CA GLU A 23 -6.42 19.88 -16.10
C GLU A 23 -5.77 18.67 -15.41
N GLY A 24 -5.27 18.86 -14.18
CA GLY A 24 -4.73 17.78 -13.37
C GLY A 24 -5.07 17.92 -11.89
N THR A 25 -5.32 16.78 -11.24
CA THR A 25 -5.43 16.68 -9.79
C THR A 25 -4.48 15.60 -9.29
N ILE A 26 -3.67 15.94 -8.29
CA ILE A 26 -2.69 15.06 -7.65
C ILE A 26 -3.15 14.74 -6.24
N ALA A 27 -3.26 13.47 -5.88
CA ALA A 27 -3.46 13.09 -4.50
C ALA A 27 -2.18 13.35 -3.70
N VAL A 28 -2.33 13.93 -2.51
CA VAL A 28 -1.23 14.26 -1.61
C VAL A 28 -1.48 13.70 -0.23
N THR A 29 -0.42 13.29 0.46
CA THR A 29 -0.48 12.83 1.85
C THR A 29 0.60 13.51 2.68
N ARG A 30 0.52 13.40 4.01
CA ARG A 30 1.55 13.93 4.92
C ARG A 30 2.39 12.79 5.46
N VAL A 31 3.71 12.95 5.41
CA VAL A 31 4.68 11.98 5.94
C VAL A 31 5.68 12.66 6.86
N GLU A 32 6.22 11.96 7.84
CA GLU A 32 7.23 12.53 8.73
C GLU A 32 8.54 12.83 7.98
N GLU A 33 8.94 11.97 7.05
CA GLU A 33 10.16 12.12 6.26
C GLU A 33 9.89 12.22 4.75
N PRO A 34 9.77 13.44 4.19
CA PRO A 34 9.50 13.68 2.77
C PRO A 34 10.70 13.49 1.82
N SER A 35 11.94 13.33 2.30
CA SER A 35 13.16 13.36 1.45
C SER A 35 13.17 12.36 0.29
N LYS A 36 12.41 11.27 0.40
CA LYS A 36 12.30 10.21 -0.62
C LYS A 36 11.24 10.49 -1.68
N TYR A 37 10.44 11.55 -1.54
CA TYR A 37 9.23 11.77 -2.32
C TYR A 37 9.21 13.14 -3.00
N GLY A 38 8.32 13.31 -3.97
CA GLY A 38 8.00 14.62 -4.54
C GLY A 38 7.17 15.45 -3.55
N VAL A 39 7.60 16.66 -3.24
CA VAL A 39 6.92 17.60 -2.33
C VAL A 39 6.01 18.52 -3.13
N VAL A 40 4.78 18.69 -2.66
CA VAL A 40 3.76 19.53 -3.29
C VAL A 40 3.47 20.73 -2.40
N VAL A 41 3.66 21.93 -2.95
CA VAL A 41 3.27 23.19 -2.32
C VAL A 41 1.99 23.69 -3.00
N SER A 42 0.95 23.92 -2.19
CA SER A 42 -0.35 24.39 -2.67
C SER A 42 -0.82 25.60 -1.87
N ASP A 43 -1.66 26.44 -2.46
CA ASP A 43 -2.41 27.48 -1.74
C ASP A 43 -3.60 26.89 -0.94
N ASP A 44 -4.34 27.77 -0.26
CA ASP A 44 -5.49 27.41 0.59
C ASP A 44 -6.66 26.82 -0.23
N ASP A 45 -6.77 27.17 -1.52
CA ASP A 45 -7.76 26.61 -2.45
C ASP A 45 -7.35 25.25 -3.01
N GLY A 46 -6.15 24.78 -2.65
CA GLY A 46 -5.55 23.52 -3.08
C GLY A 46 -4.86 23.60 -4.43
N ARG A 47 -4.72 24.77 -5.07
CA ARG A 47 -3.99 24.92 -6.33
C ARG A 47 -2.51 24.71 -6.08
N VAL A 48 -1.87 23.88 -6.89
CA VAL A 48 -0.44 23.60 -6.79
C VAL A 48 0.35 24.80 -7.31
N LEU A 49 1.18 25.37 -6.44
CA LEU A 49 2.09 26.46 -6.76
C LEU A 49 3.40 25.93 -7.31
N ASN A 50 3.95 24.92 -6.63
CA ASN A 50 5.22 24.30 -7.00
C ASN A 50 5.22 22.81 -6.69
N PHE A 51 5.95 22.07 -7.52
CA PHE A 51 6.26 20.65 -7.34
C PHE A 51 7.78 20.50 -7.27
N PHE A 52 8.28 19.84 -6.23
CA PHE A 52 9.72 19.60 -6.04
C PHE A 52 9.98 18.10 -5.94
N GLU A 53 10.67 17.52 -6.91
CA GLU A 53 11.02 16.09 -6.88
C GLU A 53 12.22 15.84 -5.96
N LYS A 54 12.02 15.10 -4.87
CA LYS A 54 13.07 14.65 -3.92
C LYS A 54 14.02 15.78 -3.50
N PRO A 55 13.50 16.86 -2.88
CA PRO A 55 14.32 18.00 -2.51
C PRO A 55 15.35 17.62 -1.43
N SER A 56 16.55 18.16 -1.52
CA SER A 56 17.62 17.97 -0.53
C SER A 56 17.41 18.78 0.76
N ILE A 57 16.52 19.77 0.72
CA ILE A 57 16.11 20.59 1.86
C ILE A 57 14.65 20.31 2.22
N PHE A 58 14.32 20.42 3.50
CA PHE A 58 12.93 20.32 3.94
C PHE A 58 12.12 21.52 3.43
N ILE A 59 11.07 21.25 2.66
CA ILE A 59 10.15 22.27 2.12
C ILE A 59 8.78 22.16 2.80
N SER A 60 8.21 20.95 2.78
CA SER A 60 6.90 20.63 3.34
C SER A 60 6.81 19.13 3.56
N ASN A 61 5.98 18.71 4.51
CA ASN A 61 5.67 17.29 4.72
C ASN A 61 4.53 16.77 3.83
N LYS A 62 3.95 17.62 2.97
CA LYS A 62 2.92 17.24 1.98
C LYS A 62 3.59 16.70 0.71
N ILE A 63 3.41 15.42 0.44
CA ILE A 63 4.05 14.71 -0.67
C ILE A 63 3.06 14.24 -1.72
N ASN A 64 3.55 14.01 -2.93
CA ASN A 64 2.88 13.32 -4.02
C ASN A 64 2.58 11.86 -3.62
N ALA A 65 1.31 11.50 -3.56
CA ALA A 65 0.87 10.16 -3.16
C ALA A 65 0.82 9.16 -4.33
N GLY A 66 1.24 9.54 -5.54
CA GLY A 66 1.34 8.64 -6.70
C GLY A 66 0.02 8.35 -7.44
N ILE A 67 -1.03 9.10 -7.13
CA ILE A 67 -2.39 8.94 -7.68
C ILE A 67 -2.82 10.25 -8.34
N TYR A 68 -3.31 10.16 -9.58
CA TYR A 68 -3.60 11.32 -10.42
C TYR A 68 -4.95 11.16 -11.14
N ILE A 69 -5.65 12.27 -11.33
CA ILE A 69 -6.71 12.41 -12.33
C ILE A 69 -6.27 13.49 -13.30
N LEU A 70 -6.21 13.16 -14.58
CA LEU A 70 -5.69 14.03 -15.63
C LEU A 70 -6.69 14.08 -16.78
N ASN A 71 -6.91 15.27 -17.34
CA ASN A 71 -7.63 15.40 -18.59
C ASN A 71 -6.76 14.88 -19.75
N PRO A 72 -7.37 14.33 -20.82
CA PRO A 72 -6.63 13.87 -21.99
C PRO A 72 -5.75 14.94 -22.65
N SER A 73 -6.05 16.23 -22.48
CA SER A 73 -5.22 17.35 -22.96
C SER A 73 -3.78 17.28 -22.46
N VAL A 74 -3.53 16.62 -21.33
CA VAL A 74 -2.18 16.44 -20.79
C VAL A 74 -1.25 15.71 -21.78
N LEU A 75 -1.79 14.88 -22.68
CA LEU A 75 -1.01 14.16 -23.68
C LEU A 75 -0.31 15.11 -24.65
N GLU A 76 -0.88 16.29 -24.91
CA GLU A 76 -0.27 17.33 -25.76
C GLU A 76 0.98 17.94 -25.12
N ARG A 77 1.13 17.81 -23.80
CA ARG A 77 2.30 18.29 -23.04
C ARG A 77 3.46 17.28 -23.04
N ILE A 78 3.21 16.03 -23.45
CA ILE A 78 4.21 14.98 -23.44
C ILE A 78 4.99 15.01 -24.75
N LYS A 79 6.29 15.32 -24.66
CA LYS A 79 7.20 15.31 -25.81
C LYS A 79 7.59 13.88 -26.17
N LEU A 80 7.92 13.64 -27.44
CA LEU A 80 8.43 12.35 -27.94
C LEU A 80 9.88 12.10 -27.51
N GLN A 81 10.12 12.07 -26.20
CA GLN A 81 11.39 11.80 -25.54
C GLN A 81 11.12 11.18 -24.16
N PRO A 82 12.12 10.56 -23.51
CA PRO A 82 11.99 10.13 -22.12
C PRO A 82 11.47 11.29 -21.26
N THR A 83 10.33 11.08 -20.61
CA THR A 83 9.58 12.13 -19.90
C THR A 83 9.09 11.57 -18.56
N SER A 84 9.34 12.30 -17.48
CA SER A 84 8.70 12.14 -16.17
C SER A 84 7.53 13.12 -16.08
N ILE A 85 6.38 12.60 -15.66
CA ILE A 85 5.22 13.45 -15.47
C ILE A 85 5.48 14.48 -14.36
N GLU A 86 6.23 14.09 -13.32
CA GLU A 86 6.55 14.95 -12.18
C GLU A 86 7.49 16.10 -12.54
N LYS A 87 8.45 15.86 -13.43
CA LYS A 87 9.49 16.84 -13.78
C LYS A 87 9.12 17.72 -14.96
N GLU A 88 8.48 17.16 -15.99
CA GLU A 88 8.25 17.87 -17.24
C GLU A 88 6.80 18.31 -17.43
N VAL A 89 5.82 17.59 -16.87
CA VAL A 89 4.39 17.84 -17.14
C VAL A 89 3.73 18.62 -16.02
N PHE A 90 3.81 18.18 -14.77
CA PHE A 90 3.18 18.85 -13.64
C PHE A 90 3.62 20.30 -13.46
N PRO A 91 4.92 20.67 -13.58
CA PRO A 91 5.33 22.07 -13.48
C PRO A 91 4.69 22.95 -14.56
N SER A 92 4.45 22.40 -15.76
CA SER A 92 3.77 23.11 -16.85
C SER A 92 2.29 23.33 -16.53
N ILE A 93 1.56 22.31 -16.07
CA ILE A 93 0.14 22.44 -15.68
C ILE A 93 -0.01 23.40 -14.48
N ALA A 94 0.92 23.34 -13.51
CA ALA A 94 0.94 24.24 -12.36
C ALA A 94 1.17 25.70 -12.78
N SER A 95 2.07 25.94 -13.73
CA SER A 95 2.33 27.28 -14.30
C SER A 95 1.08 27.86 -14.95
N ASP A 96 0.27 27.01 -15.59
CA ASP A 96 -1.02 27.38 -16.19
C ASP A 96 -2.16 27.48 -15.14
N LYS A 97 -1.86 27.31 -13.85
CA LYS A 97 -2.80 27.38 -12.72
C LYS A 97 -3.93 26.34 -12.78
N SER A 98 -3.67 25.23 -13.46
CA SER A 98 -4.66 24.18 -13.74
C SER A 98 -4.36 22.85 -13.02
N LEU A 99 -3.37 22.85 -12.11
CA LEU A 99 -3.00 21.70 -11.28
C LEU A 99 -3.48 21.91 -9.85
N TYR A 100 -4.17 20.91 -9.29
CA TYR A 100 -4.70 20.96 -7.92
C TYR A 100 -4.25 19.76 -7.09
N SER A 101 -4.09 19.96 -5.79
CA SER A 101 -3.80 18.92 -4.82
C SER A 101 -5.07 18.46 -4.11
N PHE A 102 -5.24 17.15 -3.98
CA PHE A 102 -6.34 16.51 -3.26
C PHE A 102 -5.77 15.79 -2.04
N ASN A 103 -6.17 16.18 -0.83
CA ASN A 103 -5.65 15.52 0.38
C ASN A 103 -6.23 14.10 0.48
N LEU A 104 -5.35 13.10 0.48
CA LEU A 104 -5.71 11.72 0.74
C LEU A 104 -5.97 11.55 2.24
N GLU A 105 -7.08 10.92 2.58
CA GLU A 105 -7.44 10.58 3.95
C GLU A 105 -7.09 9.12 4.26
N GLY A 106 -6.82 8.84 5.54
CA GLY A 106 -6.47 7.50 6.00
C GLY A 106 -5.01 7.14 5.79
N PHE A 107 -4.74 5.83 5.75
CA PHE A 107 -3.38 5.33 5.61
C PHE A 107 -2.90 5.42 4.15
N TRP A 108 -1.59 5.57 3.99
CA TRP A 108 -0.89 5.50 2.72
C TRP A 108 0.49 4.91 2.94
N MET A 109 0.91 4.03 2.04
CA MET A 109 2.27 3.48 2.04
C MET A 109 2.72 3.19 0.61
N ASP A 110 3.95 3.59 0.30
CA ASP A 110 4.71 3.09 -0.84
C ASP A 110 5.28 1.72 -0.47
N ILE A 111 4.86 0.67 -1.19
CA ILE A 111 5.18 -0.74 -0.94
C ILE A 111 6.19 -1.30 -1.94
N GLY A 112 6.99 -0.44 -2.58
CA GLY A 112 8.01 -0.84 -3.55
C GLY A 112 9.19 -1.65 -2.95
N GLN A 113 9.40 -1.64 -1.63
CA GLN A 113 10.42 -2.43 -0.95
C GLN A 113 9.81 -3.52 -0.06
N PRO A 114 10.46 -4.70 0.11
CA PRO A 114 9.91 -5.78 0.92
C PRO A 114 9.54 -5.40 2.37
N LYS A 115 10.37 -4.58 3.03
CA LYS A 115 10.09 -4.09 4.39
C LYS A 115 8.83 -3.21 4.43
N ASP A 116 8.67 -2.38 3.40
CA ASP A 116 7.59 -1.41 3.31
C ASP A 116 6.29 -2.11 2.90
N TYR A 117 6.38 -3.19 2.13
CA TYR A 117 5.27 -4.10 1.84
C TYR A 117 4.68 -4.73 3.11
N LEU A 118 5.52 -5.22 4.04
CA LEU A 118 5.05 -5.73 5.33
C LEU A 118 4.36 -4.63 6.16
N MET A 119 4.95 -3.43 6.20
CA MET A 119 4.36 -2.29 6.90
C MET A 119 3.01 -1.87 6.27
N GLY A 120 2.94 -1.78 4.95
CA GLY A 120 1.72 -1.47 4.22
C GLY A 120 0.63 -2.53 4.44
N SER A 121 1.00 -3.81 4.49
CA SER A 121 0.09 -4.91 4.83
C SER A 121 -0.47 -4.76 6.23
N LYS A 122 0.37 -4.41 7.22
CA LYS A 122 -0.05 -4.13 8.59
C LYS A 122 -1.01 -2.94 8.67
N MET A 123 -0.72 -1.84 7.98
CA MET A 123 -1.59 -0.67 7.94
C MET A 123 -2.95 -0.99 7.30
N TYR A 124 -2.95 -1.81 6.24
CA TYR A 124 -4.18 -2.26 5.59
C TYR A 124 -5.01 -3.15 6.52
N LEU A 125 -4.38 -4.10 7.22
CA LEU A 125 -5.07 -4.95 8.19
C LEU A 125 -5.69 -4.12 9.33
N ALA A 126 -4.96 -3.14 9.87
CA ALA A 126 -5.50 -2.23 10.88
C ALA A 126 -6.71 -1.42 10.35
N HIS A 127 -6.65 -0.96 9.11
CA HIS A 127 -7.80 -0.30 8.47
C HIS A 127 -9.01 -1.25 8.36
N MET A 128 -8.79 -2.49 7.91
CA MET A 128 -9.83 -3.51 7.81
C MET A 128 -10.43 -3.85 9.18
N GLU A 129 -9.64 -3.90 10.24
CA GLU A 129 -10.14 -4.17 11.59
C GLU A 129 -11.15 -3.13 12.05
N HIS A 130 -10.88 -1.86 11.75
CA HIS A 130 -11.77 -0.76 12.12
C HIS A 130 -13.06 -0.67 11.27
N HIS A 131 -13.02 -1.08 9.99
CA HIS A 131 -14.12 -0.82 9.05
C HIS A 131 -14.86 -2.07 8.58
N PHE A 132 -14.18 -3.22 8.56
CA PHE A 132 -14.66 -4.50 8.06
C PHE A 132 -14.15 -5.68 8.91
N PRO A 133 -14.32 -5.65 10.25
CA PRO A 133 -13.79 -6.69 11.13
C PRO A 133 -14.30 -8.09 10.78
N GLU A 134 -15.49 -8.21 10.19
CA GLU A 134 -16.09 -9.47 9.75
C GLU A 134 -15.33 -10.16 8.61
N LYS A 135 -14.48 -9.42 7.88
CA LYS A 135 -13.62 -9.96 6.83
C LYS A 135 -12.27 -10.43 7.35
N LEU A 136 -11.97 -10.12 8.62
CA LEU A 136 -10.75 -10.55 9.28
C LEU A 136 -11.04 -11.78 10.15
N GLY A 137 -10.02 -12.62 10.28
CA GLY A 137 -10.12 -13.85 11.05
C GLY A 137 -10.47 -15.07 10.22
N TYR A 138 -10.38 -16.22 10.89
CA TYR A 138 -10.59 -17.52 10.31
C TYR A 138 -11.19 -18.43 11.36
N THR A 139 -12.31 -19.07 11.04
CA THR A 139 -12.91 -20.04 11.93
C THR A 139 -12.16 -21.36 11.79
N SER A 140 -11.26 -21.64 12.74
CA SER A 140 -10.61 -22.94 12.83
C SER A 140 -11.63 -24.06 12.99
N THR A 141 -11.48 -25.13 12.22
CA THR A 141 -12.12 -26.41 12.50
C THR A 141 -11.23 -27.33 13.34
N HIS A 142 -9.98 -26.93 13.62
CA HIS A 142 -8.97 -27.75 14.26
C HIS A 142 -8.74 -27.39 15.74
N PRO A 143 -8.58 -28.39 16.63
CA PRO A 143 -8.29 -28.17 18.05
C PRO A 143 -6.98 -27.41 18.27
N PHE A 144 -6.97 -26.55 19.30
CA PHE A 144 -5.80 -25.80 19.80
C PHE A 144 -5.11 -24.88 18.80
N THR A 145 -5.71 -24.64 17.63
CA THR A 145 -5.21 -23.63 16.69
C THR A 145 -5.78 -22.27 17.08
N SER A 146 -4.91 -21.30 17.38
CA SER A 146 -5.30 -19.94 17.78
C SER A 146 -5.13 -18.95 16.64
N TYR A 147 -6.06 -18.00 16.56
CA TYR A 147 -6.06 -16.92 15.59
C TYR A 147 -6.23 -15.61 16.33
N GLU A 148 -5.26 -14.71 16.18
CA GLU A 148 -5.37 -13.36 16.73
C GLU A 148 -5.86 -12.38 15.67
N HIS A 149 -5.05 -12.10 14.65
CA HIS A 149 -5.34 -11.05 13.69
C HIS A 149 -4.66 -11.28 12.35
N GLY A 150 -5.45 -11.51 11.30
CA GLY A 150 -4.92 -11.72 9.96
C GLY A 150 -5.98 -11.82 8.88
N LEU A 151 -5.53 -11.65 7.65
CA LEU A 151 -6.32 -11.86 6.45
C LEU A 151 -5.94 -13.22 5.85
N ILE A 152 -6.87 -14.17 5.88
CA ILE A 152 -6.62 -15.54 5.46
C ILE A 152 -7.55 -15.86 4.30
N HIS A 153 -6.98 -16.26 3.18
CA HIS A 153 -7.77 -16.66 2.04
C HIS A 153 -8.61 -17.91 2.39
N PRO A 154 -9.90 -18.00 1.99
CA PRO A 154 -10.77 -19.13 2.35
C PRO A 154 -10.27 -20.51 1.88
N SER A 155 -9.46 -20.56 0.83
CA SER A 155 -8.86 -21.81 0.34
C SER A 155 -7.59 -22.25 1.09
N ALA A 156 -7.09 -21.45 2.02
CA ALA A 156 -5.93 -21.82 2.81
C ALA A 156 -6.27 -23.00 3.76
N VAL A 157 -5.33 -23.93 3.88
CA VAL A 157 -5.46 -25.11 4.75
C VAL A 157 -4.48 -24.97 5.89
N ILE A 158 -4.99 -24.96 7.12
CA ILE A 158 -4.21 -24.77 8.34
C ILE A 158 -4.37 -26.00 9.22
N GLY A 159 -3.23 -26.61 9.57
CA GLY A 159 -3.14 -27.77 10.43
C GLY A 159 -3.48 -27.50 11.90
N LYS A 160 -3.28 -28.53 12.71
CA LYS A 160 -3.57 -28.52 14.15
C LYS A 160 -2.46 -27.82 14.92
N ASN A 161 -2.80 -27.33 16.12
CA ASN A 161 -1.84 -26.73 17.05
C ASN A 161 -1.02 -25.57 16.45
N CYS A 162 -1.54 -24.88 15.43
CA CYS A 162 -0.86 -23.72 14.85
C CYS A 162 -1.16 -22.46 15.67
N HIS A 163 -0.24 -21.52 15.65
CA HIS A 163 -0.45 -20.19 16.20
C HIS A 163 -0.34 -19.16 15.08
N ILE A 164 -1.48 -18.58 14.69
CA ILE A 164 -1.54 -17.50 13.72
C ILE A 164 -1.72 -16.20 14.50
N GLY A 165 -0.60 -15.53 14.76
CA GLY A 165 -0.55 -14.28 15.52
C GLY A 165 -0.97 -13.08 14.70
N LYS A 166 -0.61 -11.88 15.18
CA LYS A 166 -1.01 -10.62 14.55
C LYS A 166 -0.28 -10.32 13.25
N ASP A 167 -0.95 -9.52 12.43
CA ASP A 167 -0.42 -8.95 11.18
C ASP A 167 0.03 -10.03 10.19
N VAL A 168 -0.70 -11.15 10.17
CA VAL A 168 -0.45 -12.27 9.26
C VAL A 168 -1.40 -12.19 8.06
N VAL A 169 -0.84 -12.31 6.85
CA VAL A 169 -1.61 -12.50 5.63
C VAL A 169 -1.29 -13.86 5.03
N ILE A 170 -2.32 -14.65 4.75
CA ILE A 170 -2.19 -15.98 4.13
C ILE A 170 -2.94 -15.96 2.80
N GLY A 171 -2.19 -16.14 1.72
CA GLY A 171 -2.69 -16.14 0.35
C GLY A 171 -3.45 -17.41 -0.04
N GLU A 172 -3.89 -17.41 -1.29
CA GLU A 172 -4.68 -18.48 -1.87
C GLU A 172 -3.92 -19.82 -1.91
N ASN A 173 -4.60 -20.91 -1.55
CA ASN A 173 -4.08 -22.29 -1.63
C ASN A 173 -2.78 -22.51 -0.85
N VAL A 174 -2.52 -21.68 0.17
CA VAL A 174 -1.42 -21.88 1.10
C VAL A 174 -1.75 -23.07 2.01
N VAL A 175 -0.75 -23.92 2.24
CA VAL A 175 -0.87 -25.08 3.15
C VAL A 175 0.10 -24.92 4.30
N ILE A 176 -0.44 -24.84 5.50
CA ILE A 176 0.28 -24.77 6.76
C ILE A 176 0.11 -26.10 7.49
N GLU A 177 1.18 -26.86 7.66
CA GLU A 177 1.17 -28.11 8.41
C GLU A 177 1.17 -27.86 9.94
N ASP A 178 0.99 -28.93 10.72
CA ASP A 178 0.79 -28.84 12.17
C ASP A 178 1.93 -28.12 12.93
N GLY A 179 1.55 -27.40 13.99
CA GLY A 179 2.50 -26.79 14.93
C GLY A 179 3.26 -25.57 14.40
N VAL A 180 2.81 -24.95 13.32
CA VAL A 180 3.44 -23.75 12.75
C VAL A 180 3.02 -22.49 13.52
N CYS A 181 3.97 -21.58 13.75
CA CYS A 181 3.75 -20.28 14.36
C CYS A 181 4.11 -19.16 13.36
N LEU A 182 3.15 -18.26 13.09
CA LEU A 182 3.29 -17.14 12.16
C LEU A 182 3.01 -15.81 12.88
N THR A 183 3.86 -14.80 12.70
CA THR A 183 3.65 -13.43 13.20
C THR A 183 4.20 -12.39 12.22
N ASN A 184 3.52 -11.25 12.05
CA ASN A 184 4.00 -10.13 11.23
C ASN A 184 4.50 -10.52 9.83
N CYS A 185 3.84 -11.47 9.17
CA CYS A 185 4.34 -12.06 7.95
C CYS A 185 3.28 -12.15 6.86
N VAL A 186 3.72 -12.12 5.62
CA VAL A 186 2.86 -12.36 4.46
C VAL A 186 3.31 -13.62 3.75
N ILE A 187 2.40 -14.57 3.59
CA ILE A 187 2.62 -15.83 2.89
C ILE A 187 1.83 -15.79 1.59
N LEU A 188 2.54 -15.73 0.46
CA LEU A 188 1.90 -15.64 -0.85
C LEU A 188 1.45 -17.02 -1.37
N SER A 189 0.59 -16.98 -2.38
CA SER A 189 -0.20 -18.11 -2.85
C SER A 189 0.60 -19.36 -3.18
N GLU A 190 -0.07 -20.52 -3.04
CA GLU A 190 0.45 -21.86 -3.36
C GLU A 190 1.71 -22.26 -2.57
N THR A 191 2.00 -21.56 -1.47
CA THR A 191 3.13 -21.86 -0.59
C THR A 191 2.79 -22.98 0.40
N ARG A 192 3.76 -23.86 0.68
CA ARG A 192 3.66 -24.88 1.71
C ARG A 192 4.66 -24.62 2.83
N ILE A 193 4.16 -24.54 4.06
CA ILE A 193 4.97 -24.45 5.27
C ILE A 193 4.82 -25.78 6.02
N LYS A 194 5.93 -26.53 6.12
CA LYS A 194 5.91 -27.83 6.80
C LYS A 194 5.92 -27.68 8.33
N SER A 195 5.64 -28.78 9.03
CA SER A 195 5.37 -28.75 10.47
C SER A 195 6.46 -28.08 11.31
N TYR A 196 6.02 -27.48 12.43
CA TYR A 196 6.87 -26.94 13.49
C TYR A 196 7.80 -25.80 13.06
N CYS A 197 7.37 -24.98 12.11
CA CYS A 197 8.10 -23.76 11.72
C CYS A 197 7.71 -22.56 12.57
N TYR A 198 8.65 -21.62 12.69
CA TYR A 198 8.42 -20.29 13.24
C TYR A 198 8.82 -19.23 12.20
N ILE A 199 7.87 -18.40 11.78
CA ILE A 199 8.10 -17.33 10.81
C ILE A 199 7.64 -16.00 11.42
N ASP A 200 8.57 -15.06 11.58
CA ASP A 200 8.30 -13.68 12.00
C ASP A 200 8.82 -12.69 10.94
N LYS A 201 8.17 -11.52 10.80
CA LYS A 201 8.66 -10.36 10.03
C LYS A 201 9.14 -10.67 8.60
N SER A 202 8.47 -11.60 7.94
CA SER A 202 8.93 -12.17 6.69
C SER A 202 7.88 -12.11 5.58
N LEU A 203 8.34 -11.91 4.35
CA LEU A 203 7.54 -12.10 3.13
C LEU A 203 7.98 -13.42 2.49
N ILE A 204 7.11 -14.43 2.50
CA ILE A 204 7.33 -15.68 1.78
C ILE A 204 6.63 -15.60 0.43
N ALA A 205 7.42 -15.63 -0.65
CA ALA A 205 6.93 -15.51 -2.02
C ALA A 205 6.10 -16.73 -2.47
N TRP A 206 5.51 -16.65 -3.66
CA TRP A 206 4.61 -17.67 -4.19
C TRP A 206 5.31 -19.02 -4.38
N ARG A 207 4.54 -20.11 -4.27
CA ARG A 207 5.00 -21.48 -4.60
C ARG A 207 6.26 -21.92 -3.85
N CYS A 208 6.50 -21.35 -2.68
CA CYS A 208 7.62 -21.77 -1.85
C CYS A 208 7.30 -23.08 -1.11
N THR A 209 8.34 -23.83 -0.76
CA THR A 209 8.23 -24.92 0.22
C THR A 209 9.24 -24.68 1.34
N ILE A 210 8.74 -24.42 2.53
CA ILE A 210 9.56 -24.30 3.74
C ILE A 210 9.66 -25.69 4.40
N GLY A 211 10.88 -26.10 4.76
CA GLY A 211 11.18 -27.37 5.42
C GLY A 211 10.52 -27.51 6.81
N LYS A 212 10.68 -28.66 7.47
CA LYS A 212 10.22 -28.83 8.87
C LYS A 212 11.21 -28.15 9.82
N TRP A 213 10.73 -27.67 10.97
CA TRP A 213 11.57 -27.09 12.04
C TRP A 213 12.39 -25.86 11.60
N VAL A 214 11.92 -25.13 10.59
CA VAL A 214 12.61 -23.95 10.08
C VAL A 214 12.21 -22.73 10.90
N LYS A 215 13.20 -21.89 11.20
CA LYS A 215 13.00 -20.58 11.81
C LYS A 215 13.41 -19.48 10.81
N ILE A 216 12.50 -18.54 10.54
CA ILE A 216 12.73 -17.38 9.69
C ILE A 216 12.30 -16.14 10.48
N ILE A 217 13.17 -15.13 10.57
CA ILE A 217 12.98 -13.90 11.37
C ILE A 217 13.50 -12.68 10.63
#